data_AF-A0A7H1APD3-F1
#
_entry.id   AF-A0A7H1APD3-F1
#
_cell.length_a   1.000
_cell.length_b   1.000
_cell.length_c   1.000
_cell.angle_alpha   90.00
_cell.angle_beta   90.00
_cell.angle_gamma   90.00
#
_symmetry.space_group_name_H-M   'P 1'
#
loop_
_entity.id
_entity.type
_entity.pdbx_description
1 polymer ?
#
loop_
_entity_poly.entity_id
_entity_poly.type
_entity_poly.pdbx_seq_one_letter_code
_entity_poly.pdbx_strand_id
1 'polypeptide(L)'
;MTKRAIWSVPAMLILLCACQRVADPTPTRSPGESESSDQAADTQQATSAVPVRPVSLPLLSALPPSAQDPGGVVRDYAVQLLKRDTTAADAAWMVPPPPRHADDAALRELRDVLTLRVDTQSPLARDQQQPSHLIEVPVRVRAVTSTGTLRYTGWYRLVPDTARNAWLIHSASLQPVLD
;
A
#
# COMPACT_ATOMS: atom_id res chain seq x y z
N MET A 1 -19.79 47.58 20.30
CA MET A 1 -18.64 47.93 19.42
C MET A 1 -17.99 46.62 18.95
N THR A 2 -18.57 45.91 17.98
CA THR A 2 -18.23 45.92 16.54
C THR A 2 -16.75 45.73 16.21
N LYS A 3 -16.38 44.54 15.71
CA LYS A 3 -15.93 44.37 14.31
C LYS A 3 -15.94 42.88 13.91
N ARG A 4 -16.74 42.58 12.89
CA ARG A 4 -16.75 41.33 12.12
C ARG A 4 -15.67 41.44 11.04
N ALA A 5 -14.88 40.40 10.85
CA ALA A 5 -13.99 40.27 9.69
C ALA A 5 -14.47 39.10 8.84
N ILE A 6 -15.17 39.47 7.77
CA ILE A 6 -15.57 38.65 6.63
C ILE A 6 -14.35 38.61 5.71
N TRP A 7 -13.89 37.43 5.30
CA TRP A 7 -12.97 37.34 4.17
C TRP A 7 -13.48 36.36 3.13
N SER A 8 -13.58 36.91 1.92
CA SER A 8 -14.33 36.42 0.79
C SER A 8 -13.55 35.38 -0.01
N VAL A 9 -14.28 34.37 -0.47
CA VAL A 9 -13.92 33.44 -1.54
C VAL A 9 -13.81 34.21 -2.88
N PRO A 10 -12.77 34.00 -3.69
CA PRO A 10 -12.85 34.26 -5.12
C PRO A 10 -13.08 32.93 -5.86
N ALA A 11 -14.32 32.76 -6.32
CA ALA A 11 -14.68 31.80 -7.34
C ALA A 11 -14.27 32.37 -8.72
N MET A 12 -13.45 31.64 -9.47
CA MET A 12 -13.20 31.87 -10.89
C MET A 12 -13.06 30.50 -11.57
N LEU A 13 -14.15 29.97 -12.13
CA LEU A 13 -14.59 30.08 -13.52
C LEU A 13 -13.73 29.31 -14.53
N ILE A 14 -14.21 28.08 -14.80
CA ILE A 14 -14.45 27.43 -16.10
C ILE A 14 -13.32 27.51 -17.16
N LEU A 15 -12.79 26.33 -17.52
CA LEU A 15 -12.66 26.01 -18.95
C LEU A 15 -12.92 24.53 -19.20
N LEU A 16 -14.02 24.29 -19.93
CA LEU A 16 -14.45 23.01 -20.47
C LEU A 16 -13.42 22.48 -21.48
N CYS A 17 -12.96 21.24 -21.30
CA CYS A 17 -12.34 20.48 -22.39
C CYS A 17 -13.22 19.26 -22.67
N ALA A 18 -14.36 19.51 -23.31
CA ALA A 18 -15.22 18.49 -23.89
C ALA A 18 -14.89 18.36 -25.38
N CYS A 19 -13.85 17.59 -25.71
CA CYS A 19 -13.68 17.14 -27.09
C CYS A 19 -14.56 15.90 -27.30
N GLN A 20 -15.74 16.17 -27.83
CA GLN A 20 -16.77 15.21 -28.20
C GLN A 20 -16.30 14.37 -29.40
N ARG A 21 -16.74 13.10 -29.41
CA ARG A 21 -16.64 12.15 -30.52
C ARG A 21 -17.15 12.77 -31.82
N VAL A 22 -16.39 12.61 -32.89
CA VAL A 22 -16.90 12.72 -34.26
C VAL A 22 -17.26 11.32 -34.73
N ALA A 23 -18.52 11.13 -35.12
CA ALA A 23 -18.99 10.00 -35.91
C ALA A 23 -19.28 10.48 -37.34
N ASP A 24 -19.06 9.56 -38.29
CA ASP A 24 -19.02 9.65 -39.76
C ASP A 24 -20.09 10.50 -40.47
N PRO A 25 -19.81 10.83 -41.75
CA PRO A 25 -20.60 10.15 -42.79
C PRO A 25 -19.79 9.59 -43.96
N THR A 26 -20.14 8.35 -44.32
CA THR A 26 -19.82 7.66 -45.58
C THR A 26 -20.44 8.40 -46.78
N PRO A 27 -19.79 8.40 -47.96
CA PRO A 27 -20.49 7.79 -49.09
C PRO A 27 -19.62 7.03 -50.11
N THR A 28 -20.23 5.95 -50.61
CA THR A 28 -20.21 5.48 -52.02
C THR A 28 -18.94 4.82 -52.60
N ARG A 29 -18.95 3.49 -52.45
CA ARG A 29 -18.56 2.41 -53.38
C ARG A 29 -18.22 2.80 -54.84
N SER A 30 -17.05 2.32 -55.31
CA SER A 30 -16.87 1.72 -56.64
C SER A 30 -15.75 0.65 -56.61
N PRO A 31 -15.81 -0.39 -57.47
CA PRO A 31 -15.30 -1.74 -57.19
C PRO A 31 -13.89 -2.00 -57.75
N GLY A 32 -13.17 -2.94 -57.13
CA GLY A 32 -11.93 -3.49 -57.68
C GLY A 32 -11.14 -4.36 -56.69
N GLU A 33 -11.48 -5.64 -56.69
CA GLU A 33 -10.65 -6.85 -56.48
C GLU A 33 -9.58 -6.96 -55.37
N SER A 34 -9.66 -8.12 -54.70
CA SER A 34 -8.62 -8.94 -54.07
C SER A 34 -8.36 -8.84 -52.56
N GLU A 35 -8.75 -9.95 -51.93
CA GLU A 35 -8.47 -10.51 -50.62
C GLU A 35 -7.09 -10.19 -50.02
N SER A 36 -7.06 -9.90 -48.72
CA SER A 36 -6.43 -10.82 -47.76
C SER A 36 -6.89 -10.51 -46.34
N SER A 37 -7.37 -11.55 -45.66
CA SER A 37 -7.55 -11.59 -44.22
C SER A 37 -6.19 -11.43 -43.55
N ASP A 38 -6.04 -10.50 -42.61
CA ASP A 38 -5.34 -10.81 -41.37
C ASP A 38 -5.64 -9.84 -40.22
N GLN A 39 -5.74 -10.48 -39.07
CA GLN A 39 -6.16 -10.05 -37.75
C GLN A 39 -5.07 -9.21 -37.08
N ALA A 40 -5.39 -8.02 -36.58
CA ALA A 40 -4.55 -7.27 -35.64
C ALA A 40 -5.45 -6.38 -34.77
N ALA A 41 -5.78 -6.85 -33.58
CA ALA A 41 -5.07 -6.56 -32.32
C ALA A 41 -5.83 -5.48 -31.53
N ASP A 42 -6.82 -5.98 -30.78
CA ASP A 42 -7.35 -5.34 -29.59
C ASP A 42 -6.17 -4.93 -28.70
N THR A 43 -5.91 -3.62 -28.64
CA THR A 43 -4.88 -3.07 -27.76
C THR A 43 -5.46 -3.08 -26.35
N GLN A 44 -5.40 -4.25 -25.72
CA GLN A 44 -5.51 -4.36 -24.28
C GLN A 44 -4.33 -3.61 -23.69
N GLN A 45 -4.66 -2.45 -23.12
CA GLN A 45 -3.77 -1.63 -22.33
C GLN A 45 -3.43 -2.42 -21.06
N ALA A 46 -2.45 -3.31 -21.19
CA ALA A 46 -1.86 -4.02 -20.08
C ALA A 46 -1.12 -2.98 -19.23
N THR A 47 -1.74 -2.58 -18.12
CA THR A 47 -1.02 -2.00 -16.99
C THR A 47 0.14 -2.94 -16.68
N SER A 48 1.35 -2.52 -17.05
CA SER A 48 2.56 -3.28 -16.81
C SER A 48 2.79 -3.33 -15.31
N ALA A 49 2.30 -4.39 -14.66
CA ALA A 49 2.72 -4.73 -13.32
C ALA A 49 4.19 -5.15 -13.39
N VAL A 50 5.06 -4.36 -12.77
CA VAL A 50 6.48 -4.66 -12.66
C VAL A 50 6.63 -6.04 -11.97
N PRO A 51 7.33 -7.01 -12.59
CA PRO A 51 7.48 -8.33 -12.00
C PRO A 51 8.30 -8.25 -10.71
N VAL A 52 7.70 -8.67 -9.60
CA VAL A 52 8.32 -8.73 -8.28
C VAL A 52 9.28 -9.93 -8.24
N ARG A 53 10.60 -9.68 -8.19
CA ARG A 53 11.62 -10.71 -7.94
C ARG A 53 11.99 -10.73 -6.46
N PRO A 54 12.25 -11.92 -5.87
CA PRO A 54 12.82 -12.00 -4.53
C PRO A 54 14.26 -11.47 -4.56
N VAL A 55 14.55 -10.48 -3.72
CA VAL A 55 15.87 -9.84 -3.57
C VAL A 55 16.40 -10.15 -2.17
N SER A 56 17.72 -10.33 -2.03
CA SER A 56 18.34 -10.59 -0.74
C SER A 56 18.34 -9.34 0.16
N LEU A 57 18.14 -9.53 1.47
CA LEU A 57 18.07 -8.42 2.45
C LEU A 57 19.24 -7.41 2.37
N PRO A 58 20.51 -7.83 2.18
CA PRO A 58 21.62 -6.89 2.06
C PRO A 58 21.49 -5.93 0.86
N LEU A 59 20.87 -6.39 -0.24
CA LEU A 59 20.60 -5.54 -1.39
C LEU A 59 19.39 -4.61 -1.15
N LEU A 60 18.49 -4.98 -0.24
CA LEU A 60 17.30 -4.21 0.10
C LEU A 60 17.54 -3.12 1.16
N SER A 61 18.67 -3.15 1.86
CA SER A 61 18.83 -2.39 3.09
C SER A 61 19.79 -1.21 2.94
N ALA A 62 19.28 0.00 3.18
CA ALA A 62 20.11 1.19 3.44
C ALA A 62 20.71 1.22 4.86
N LEU A 63 20.34 0.25 5.71
CA LEU A 63 20.80 0.12 7.09
C LEU A 63 21.91 -0.93 7.23
N PRO A 64 22.77 -0.81 8.26
CA PRO A 64 23.80 -1.81 8.54
C PRO A 64 23.18 -3.19 8.85
N PRO A 65 23.92 -4.30 8.63
CA PRO A 65 23.42 -5.66 8.86
C PRO A 65 23.09 -5.98 10.32
N SER A 66 23.55 -5.15 11.26
CA SER A 66 23.21 -5.25 12.69
C SER A 66 21.83 -4.65 13.02
N ALA A 67 21.22 -3.89 12.11
CA ALA A 67 19.86 -3.41 12.29
C ALA A 67 18.89 -4.59 12.29
N GLN A 68 17.79 -4.46 13.03
CA GLN A 68 16.75 -5.49 13.07
C GLN A 68 16.21 -5.77 11.68
N ASP A 69 15.92 -7.04 11.37
CA ASP A 69 15.33 -7.38 10.08
C ASP A 69 13.90 -6.79 9.95
N PRO A 70 13.46 -6.41 8.74
CA PRO A 70 12.15 -5.80 8.55
C PRO A 70 10.98 -6.67 9.02
N GLY A 71 11.07 -8.00 8.88
CA GLY A 71 10.06 -8.91 9.39
C GLY A 71 10.02 -8.95 10.91
N GLY A 72 11.19 -8.86 11.56
CA GLY A 72 11.35 -8.69 12.99
C GLY A 72 10.60 -7.48 13.54
N VAL A 73 10.76 -6.31 12.91
CA VAL A 73 10.03 -5.08 13.30
C VAL A 73 8.51 -5.28 13.29
N VAL A 74 7.98 -5.91 12.23
CA VAL A 74 6.53 -6.16 12.12
C VAL A 74 6.04 -7.15 13.18
N ARG A 75 6.83 -8.17 13.52
CA ARG A 75 6.49 -9.12 14.59
C ARG A 75 6.51 -8.45 15.97
N ASP A 76 7.52 -7.63 16.24
CA ASP A 76 7.62 -6.90 17.51
C ASP A 76 6.47 -5.90 17.66
N TYR A 77 6.11 -5.20 16.59
CA TYR A 77 4.91 -4.37 16.54
C TYR A 77 3.65 -5.15 16.93
N ALA A 78 3.44 -6.34 16.37
CA ALA A 78 2.31 -7.19 16.72
C ALA A 78 2.35 -7.66 18.20
N VAL A 79 3.54 -7.89 18.76
CA VAL A 79 3.67 -8.18 20.20
C VAL A 79 3.21 -7.00 21.05
N GLN A 80 3.51 -5.75 20.67
CA GLN A 80 3.02 -4.58 21.40
C GLN A 80 1.51 -4.42 21.28
N LEU A 81 0.91 -4.72 20.11
CA LEU A 81 -0.54 -4.76 19.95
C LEU A 81 -1.18 -5.81 20.88
N LEU A 82 -0.61 -7.01 20.98
CA LEU A 82 -1.10 -8.06 21.88
C LEU A 82 -1.04 -7.63 23.35
N LYS A 83 0.03 -6.92 23.74
CA LYS A 83 0.18 -6.34 25.08
C LYS A 83 -0.73 -5.14 25.35
N ARG A 84 -1.44 -4.64 24.33
CA ARG A 84 -2.23 -3.40 24.34
C ARG A 84 -1.39 -2.16 24.69
N ASP A 85 -0.08 -2.19 24.42
CA ASP A 85 0.80 -1.04 24.57
C ASP A 85 0.81 -0.21 23.27
N THR A 86 -0.20 0.64 23.13
CA THR A 86 -0.36 1.46 21.92
C THR A 86 0.78 2.45 21.74
N THR A 87 1.37 2.95 22.83
CA THR A 87 2.51 3.89 22.78
C THR A 87 3.73 3.21 22.19
N ALA A 88 4.07 2.00 22.66
CA ALA A 88 5.18 1.24 22.10
C ALA A 88 4.90 0.76 20.67
N ALA A 89 3.64 0.41 20.35
CA ALA A 89 3.24 0.06 19.00
C ALA A 89 3.38 1.26 18.04
N ASP A 90 2.99 2.46 18.47
CA ASP A 90 3.07 3.70 17.68
C ASP A 90 4.52 4.14 17.45
N ALA A 91 5.44 3.85 18.37
CA ALA A 91 6.87 4.13 18.20
C ALA A 91 7.51 3.35 17.04
N ALA A 92 6.89 2.27 16.57
CA ALA A 92 7.35 1.51 15.40
C ALA A 92 7.03 2.23 14.07
N TRP A 93 6.16 3.24 14.08
CA TRP A 93 5.75 3.96 12.88
C TRP A 93 6.63 5.19 12.62
N MET A 94 6.90 5.48 11.36
CA MET A 94 7.59 6.71 10.93
C MET A 94 6.75 7.93 11.32
N VAL A 95 5.45 7.84 11.05
CA VAL A 95 4.43 8.78 11.54
C VAL A 95 3.34 7.93 12.16
N PRO A 96 3.13 8.02 13.48
CA PRO A 96 2.06 7.28 14.16
C PRO A 96 0.70 7.55 13.51
N PRO A 97 -0.06 6.51 13.12
CA PRO A 97 -1.37 6.72 12.54
C PRO A 97 -2.35 7.22 13.60
N PRO A 98 -3.30 8.10 13.24
CA PRO A 98 -4.36 8.49 14.18
C PRO A 98 -5.22 7.25 14.52
N PRO A 99 -5.76 7.13 15.76
CA PRO A 99 -6.35 5.89 16.27
C PRO A 99 -7.46 5.24 15.44
N ARG A 100 -8.14 5.99 14.57
CA ARG A 100 -9.27 5.52 13.73
C ARG A 100 -8.95 5.41 12.23
N HIS A 101 -7.77 5.85 11.80
CA HIS A 101 -7.38 5.82 10.38
C HIS A 101 -6.01 5.16 10.20
N ALA A 102 -5.66 4.24 11.09
CA ALA A 102 -4.49 3.41 10.88
C ALA A 102 -4.72 2.47 9.69
N ASP A 103 -3.72 2.35 8.85
CA ASP A 103 -3.71 1.44 7.70
C ASP A 103 -3.93 -0.04 8.12
N ASP A 104 -3.66 -0.35 9.38
CA ASP A 104 -3.87 -1.65 10.01
C ASP A 104 -4.93 -1.61 11.13
N ALA A 105 -5.87 -0.65 11.06
CA ALA A 105 -6.90 -0.44 12.08
C ALA A 105 -7.63 -1.73 12.47
N ALA A 106 -7.86 -2.65 11.52
CA ALA A 106 -8.48 -3.95 11.78
C ALA A 106 -7.77 -4.76 12.88
N LEU A 107 -6.44 -4.67 13.01
CA LEU A 107 -5.70 -5.31 14.10
C LEU A 107 -5.75 -4.51 15.40
N ARG A 108 -5.63 -3.18 15.32
CA ARG A 108 -5.68 -2.28 16.49
C ARG A 108 -7.05 -2.26 17.16
N GLU A 109 -8.10 -2.53 16.39
CA GLU A 109 -9.49 -2.58 16.85
C GLU A 109 -9.89 -3.93 17.44
N LEU A 110 -9.04 -4.96 17.33
CA LEU A 110 -9.31 -6.25 17.94
C LEU A 110 -9.50 -6.11 19.46
N ARG A 111 -10.46 -6.88 19.98
CA ARG A 111 -10.77 -6.98 21.40
C ARG A 111 -10.58 -8.42 21.85
N ASP A 112 -10.32 -8.58 23.15
CA ASP A 112 -10.22 -9.89 23.80
C ASP A 112 -9.28 -10.88 23.09
N VAL A 113 -8.18 -10.34 22.55
CA VAL A 113 -7.13 -11.10 21.86
C VAL A 113 -6.36 -11.92 22.88
N LEU A 114 -6.42 -13.24 22.71
CA LEU A 114 -5.68 -14.21 23.52
C LEU A 114 -4.33 -14.53 22.89
N THR A 115 -4.29 -14.62 21.56
CA THR A 115 -3.04 -14.81 20.81
C THR A 115 -3.08 -13.98 19.53
N LEU A 116 -1.92 -13.43 19.16
CA LEU A 116 -1.72 -12.75 17.89
C LEU A 116 -0.42 -13.25 17.29
N ARG A 117 -0.50 -13.90 16.12
CA ARG A 117 0.65 -14.42 15.40
C ARG A 117 0.75 -13.76 14.04
N VAL A 118 1.97 -13.36 13.69
CA VAL A 118 2.30 -12.80 12.37
C VAL A 118 3.38 -13.65 11.73
N ASP A 119 3.04 -14.27 10.60
CA ASP A 119 3.99 -14.93 9.74
C ASP A 119 4.37 -13.95 8.62
N THR A 120 5.66 -13.60 8.53
CA THR A 120 6.17 -12.68 7.50
C THR A 120 6.87 -13.45 6.39
N GLN A 121 6.80 -12.94 5.17
CA GLN A 121 7.54 -13.47 4.02
C GLN A 121 8.79 -12.63 3.73
N SER A 122 9.59 -13.06 2.75
CA SER A 122 10.78 -12.31 2.30
C SER A 122 10.40 -10.89 1.89
N PRO A 123 11.12 -9.86 2.38
CA PRO A 123 10.86 -8.47 1.98
C PRO A 123 11.13 -8.24 0.50
N LEU A 124 10.43 -7.25 -0.05
CA LEU A 124 10.41 -6.91 -1.47
C LEU A 124 10.70 -5.42 -1.63
N ALA A 125 11.60 -5.05 -2.55
CA ALA A 125 11.79 -3.64 -2.90
C ALA A 125 10.49 -3.07 -3.51
N ARG A 126 10.15 -1.84 -3.15
CA ARG A 126 9.05 -1.08 -3.75
C ARG A 126 9.49 0.24 -4.38
N ASP A 127 10.79 0.46 -4.45
CA ASP A 127 11.43 1.51 -5.23
C ASP A 127 12.46 0.92 -6.20
N GLN A 128 13.09 1.79 -6.98
CA GLN A 128 14.17 1.45 -7.90
C GLN A 128 15.55 1.86 -7.35
N GLN A 129 15.63 2.21 -6.06
CA GLN A 129 16.88 2.65 -5.44
C GLN A 129 17.73 1.44 -5.04
N GLN A 130 19.05 1.62 -5.05
CA GLN A 130 20.01 0.60 -4.61
C GLN A 130 21.03 1.25 -3.65
N PRO A 131 20.99 0.93 -2.34
CA PRO A 131 20.01 0.07 -1.68
C PRO A 131 18.58 0.64 -1.68
N SER A 132 17.59 -0.23 -1.48
CA SER A 132 16.18 0.19 -1.42
C SER A 132 15.90 0.98 -0.13
N HIS A 133 15.07 2.02 -0.23
CA HIS A 133 14.63 2.87 0.87
C HIS A 133 13.15 2.66 1.22
N LEU A 134 12.42 1.90 0.41
CA LEU A 134 11.04 1.49 0.64
C LEU A 134 10.92 0.00 0.35
N ILE A 135 10.70 -0.76 1.41
CA ILE A 135 10.51 -2.20 1.33
C ILE A 135 9.10 -2.57 1.75
N GLU A 136 8.59 -3.66 1.21
CA GLU A 136 7.31 -4.26 1.59
C GLU A 136 7.56 -5.64 2.18
N VAL A 137 6.96 -5.90 3.33
CA VAL A 137 6.99 -7.17 4.04
C VAL A 137 5.59 -7.78 3.96
N PRO A 138 5.38 -8.80 3.11
CA PRO A 138 4.11 -9.51 3.05
C PRO A 138 3.88 -10.29 4.34
N VAL A 139 2.63 -10.30 4.82
CA VAL A 139 2.25 -10.94 6.08
C VAL A 139 0.98 -11.77 5.98
N ARG A 140 0.91 -12.77 6.85
CA ARG A 140 -0.30 -13.49 7.22
C ARG A 140 -0.46 -13.39 8.72
N VAL A 141 -1.62 -12.97 9.18
CA VAL A 141 -1.91 -12.73 10.58
C VAL A 141 -3.02 -13.66 11.03
N ARG A 142 -2.86 -14.23 12.22
CA ARG A 142 -3.89 -15.00 12.90
C ARG A 142 -4.08 -14.45 14.30
N ALA A 143 -5.30 -14.04 14.60
CA ALA A 143 -5.71 -13.61 15.93
C ALA A 143 -6.70 -14.62 16.51
N VAL A 144 -6.45 -15.12 17.71
CA VAL A 144 -7.44 -15.89 18.48
C VAL A 144 -8.02 -14.96 19.54
N THR A 145 -9.33 -14.84 19.53
CA THR A 145 -10.13 -14.02 20.45
C THR A 145 -11.02 -14.92 21.30
N SER A 146 -11.69 -14.34 22.30
CA SER A 146 -12.73 -15.03 23.08
C SER A 146 -13.90 -15.55 22.22
N THR A 147 -14.17 -14.90 21.09
CA THR A 147 -15.31 -15.21 20.21
C THR A 147 -14.96 -16.09 19.00
N GLY A 148 -13.66 -16.33 18.74
CA GLY A 148 -13.23 -17.12 17.60
C GLY A 148 -11.84 -16.75 17.07
N THR A 149 -11.50 -17.32 15.92
CA THR A 149 -10.23 -17.03 15.22
C THR A 149 -10.49 -16.12 14.02
N LEU A 150 -9.70 -15.06 13.89
CA LEU A 150 -9.71 -14.14 12.75
C LEU A 150 -8.39 -14.30 11.99
N ARG A 151 -8.45 -14.18 10.66
CA ARG A 151 -7.30 -14.28 9.76
C ARG A 151 -7.22 -13.03 8.90
N TYR A 152 -6.00 -12.56 8.67
CA TYR A 152 -5.73 -11.44 7.78
C TYR A 152 -4.55 -11.75 6.87
N THR A 153 -4.56 -11.15 5.69
CA THR A 153 -3.42 -11.13 4.78
C THR A 153 -3.14 -9.69 4.36
N GLY A 154 -1.91 -9.44 3.95
CA GLY A 154 -1.55 -8.12 3.44
C GLY A 154 -0.06 -7.85 3.56
N TRP A 155 0.30 -6.61 3.87
CA TRP A 155 1.68 -6.18 3.90
C TRP A 155 1.90 -5.00 4.84
N TYR A 156 3.16 -4.83 5.26
CA TYR A 156 3.68 -3.61 5.88
C TYR A 156 4.78 -3.05 5.00
N ARG A 157 4.77 -1.74 4.77
CA ARG A 157 5.87 -1.04 4.12
C ARG A 157 6.71 -0.33 5.16
N LEU A 158 8.02 -0.47 5.02
CA LEU A 158 8.98 0.10 5.94
C LEU A 158 9.98 0.98 5.19
N VAL A 159 10.43 2.01 5.89
CA VAL A 159 11.48 2.94 5.45
C VAL A 159 12.61 2.95 6.48
N PRO A 160 13.86 3.18 6.05
CA PRO A 160 14.99 3.23 6.95
C PRO A 160 15.02 4.57 7.70
N ASP A 161 15.28 4.52 9.00
CA ASP A 161 15.73 5.64 9.82
C ASP A 161 17.22 5.46 10.08
N THR A 162 18.04 6.21 9.32
CA THR A 162 19.50 6.14 9.39
C THR A 162 20.06 6.76 10.67
N ALA A 163 19.33 7.66 11.34
CA ALA A 163 19.76 8.23 12.60
C ALA A 163 19.62 7.22 13.75
N ARG A 164 18.56 6.39 13.70
CA ARG A 164 18.31 5.34 14.70
C ARG A 164 18.85 3.97 14.31
N ASN A 165 19.38 3.83 13.10
CA ASN A 165 19.75 2.54 12.50
C ASN A 165 18.61 1.51 12.58
N ALA A 166 17.38 1.94 12.31
CA ALA A 166 16.17 1.14 12.51
C ALA A 166 15.20 1.26 11.33
N TRP A 167 14.40 0.23 11.10
CA TRP A 167 13.27 0.32 10.16
C TRP A 167 12.05 0.89 10.88
N LEU A 168 11.31 1.75 10.20
CA LEU A 168 10.04 2.29 10.67
C LEU A 168 8.92 1.93 9.71
N ILE A 169 7.74 1.62 10.25
CA ILE A 169 6.54 1.37 9.48
C ILE A 169 6.07 2.68 8.85
N HIS A 170 5.99 2.70 7.53
CA HIS A 170 5.51 3.83 6.74
C HIS A 170 4.01 3.73 6.48
N SER A 171 3.55 2.54 6.11
CA SER A 171 2.15 2.28 5.74
C SER A 171 1.87 0.78 5.81
N ALA A 172 0.61 0.39 5.85
CA ALA A 172 0.21 -1.00 5.83
C ALA A 172 -1.02 -1.23 4.92
N SER A 173 -1.39 -2.49 4.73
CA SER A 173 -2.70 -2.86 4.24
C SER A 173 -2.98 -4.25 4.76
N LEU A 174 -4.10 -4.43 5.45
CA LEU A 174 -4.55 -5.74 5.92
C LEU A 174 -6.01 -5.96 5.57
N GLN A 175 -6.29 -7.15 5.05
CA GLN A 175 -7.64 -7.54 4.66
C GLN A 175 -8.02 -8.81 5.41
N PRO A 176 -9.25 -8.88 5.96
CA PRO A 176 -9.74 -10.11 6.54
C PRO A 176 -9.87 -11.19 5.46
N VAL A 177 -9.58 -12.42 5.81
CA VAL A 177 -9.81 -13.59 4.96
C VAL A 177 -11.00 -14.36 5.52
N LEU A 178 -11.98 -14.62 4.66
CA LEU A 178 -13.09 -15.53 4.92
C LEU A 178 -12.62 -16.94 4.54
N ASP A 179 -12.89 -17.90 5.43
CA ASP A 179 -12.70 -19.33 5.16
C ASP A 179 -13.90 -19.88 4.35
#